data_AF-A0A2B0JDZ2-F1
#
_entry.id   AF-A0A2B0JDZ2-F1
#
_cell.length_a   1.000
_cell.length_b   1.000
_cell.length_c   1.000
_cell.angle_alpha   90.00
_cell.angle_beta   90.00
_cell.angle_gamma   90.00
#
_symmetry.space_group_name_H-M   'P 1'
#
loop_
_entity.id
_entity.type
_entity.pdbx_description
1 polymer ?
#
loop_
_entity_poly.entity_id
_entity_poly.type
_entity_poly.pdbx_seq_one_letter_code
_entity_poly.pdbx_strand_id
1 'polypeptide(L)'
;MKKEKLLVPFIAASVLVGASVTTPVFSHSAYAASSVSVYQKDVNSLADYYAPFYKTVEKKLKEIEGIKDDEKALAAYDQLADQIDQFLTKTDKNYAMNHLNSEADQLQGYLYDSLIALYNYIVDLEDYAYGDVSDAEFNKISANFEKEINAYNTQFQQKAKSYKTKRKVTFNANMSYLLDEDIQPSPTAPSTPADSNGTYTVKKGDTLTAVAKKYGMTVAELKKLNNLKTDALKVGQVLKVKSASAPSPAPAPQTSVSAKQQQIVSYAKTLIGKPYKYGGTTPKGFDVSGYTQYVYKNAGSNISIPRTVADQYKSGTDVKQNSLQAGDLVFFKNGKSVSVVGIYLDKQEFIYVSSKGVKTQSLSTAYWKNSYAGAKRIIK
;
A
#
# COMPACT_ATOMS: atom_id res chain seq x y z
N MET A 1 34.82 -8.53 9.43
CA MET A 1 34.70 -7.62 8.27
C MET A 1 35.97 -6.77 8.17
N LYS A 2 36.49 -6.54 6.95
CA LYS A 2 37.44 -5.43 6.73
C LYS A 2 36.68 -4.10 6.95
N LYS A 3 37.38 -3.04 7.36
CA LYS A 3 36.79 -1.76 7.78
C LYS A 3 36.32 -0.87 6.63
N GLU A 4 35.64 -1.46 5.65
CA GLU A 4 34.93 -0.72 4.60
C GLU A 4 33.62 -0.20 5.21
N LYS A 5 33.61 1.12 5.47
CA LYS A 5 32.62 1.79 6.31
C LYS A 5 31.27 1.88 5.59
N LEU A 6 30.21 1.31 6.17
CA LEU A 6 28.84 1.45 5.65
C LEU A 6 28.34 2.90 5.54
N LEU A 7 28.97 3.84 6.27
CA LEU A 7 28.64 5.27 6.28
C LEU A 7 28.33 5.86 4.90
N VAL A 8 29.15 5.55 3.89
CA VAL A 8 29.26 6.36 2.66
C VAL A 8 27.96 6.40 1.84
N PRO A 9 27.38 5.27 1.38
CA PRO A 9 26.18 5.29 0.56
C PRO A 9 24.93 5.75 1.31
N PHE A 10 24.85 5.50 2.63
CA PHE A 10 23.67 5.89 3.42
C PHE A 10 23.65 7.38 3.74
N ILE A 11 24.79 7.98 4.07
CA ILE A 11 24.91 9.42 4.38
C ILE A 11 24.59 10.29 3.15
N ALA A 12 24.83 9.80 1.93
CA ALA A 12 24.51 10.52 0.70
C ALA A 12 23.00 10.84 0.51
N ALA A 13 22.11 10.14 1.22
CA ALA A 13 20.65 10.37 1.17
C ALA A 13 20.00 10.54 2.56
N SER A 14 20.79 10.66 3.63
CA SER A 14 20.27 10.61 5.01
C SER A 14 20.80 11.73 5.90
N VAL A 15 19.91 12.68 6.21
CA VAL A 15 19.94 13.44 7.47
C VAL A 15 18.51 13.57 7.96
N LEU A 16 18.26 13.32 9.24
CA LEU A 16 17.13 13.96 9.91
C LEU A 16 17.34 14.17 11.41
N VAL A 17 18.18 15.16 11.71
CA VAL A 17 18.00 16.02 12.90
C VAL A 17 16.75 16.91 12.67
N GLY A 18 16.24 17.64 13.65
CA GLY A 18 15.14 18.59 13.43
C GLY A 18 15.59 19.88 12.69
N ALA A 19 15.09 20.34 11.52
CA ALA A 19 13.70 20.63 11.00
C ALA A 19 13.26 22.15 11.13
N SER A 20 12.03 22.71 11.31
CA SER A 20 10.72 22.37 11.98
C SER A 20 9.42 22.87 11.25
N VAL A 21 8.28 22.97 11.97
CA VAL A 21 7.02 23.62 11.49
C VAL A 21 7.02 25.14 11.72
N THR A 22 6.87 25.92 10.64
CA THR A 22 6.24 27.26 10.64
C THR A 22 5.20 27.33 9.54
N THR A 23 4.03 27.90 9.82
CA THR A 23 2.94 28.06 8.83
C THR A 23 2.83 29.52 8.40
N PRO A 24 3.10 29.88 7.13
CA PRO A 24 2.83 31.23 6.65
C PRO A 24 1.32 31.50 6.62
N VAL A 25 0.90 32.67 7.10
CA VAL A 25 -0.50 33.08 7.12
C VAL A 25 -0.88 33.66 5.76
N PHE A 26 -1.77 32.98 5.03
CA PHE A 26 -2.29 33.45 3.74
C PHE A 26 -3.65 34.13 3.87
N SER A 27 -3.74 35.36 3.35
CA SER A 27 -4.89 36.28 3.47
C SER A 27 -5.83 36.27 2.26
N HIS A 28 -6.22 35.09 1.76
CA HIS A 28 -7.12 34.95 0.60
C HIS A 28 -8.29 33.98 0.87
N SER A 29 -9.26 33.96 -0.04
CA SER A 29 -10.64 33.47 0.19
C SER A 29 -10.78 32.10 0.88
N ALA A 30 -11.88 31.91 1.62
CA ALA A 30 -12.12 30.72 2.45
C ALA A 30 -12.00 29.37 1.70
N TYR A 31 -12.35 29.32 0.42
CA TYR A 31 -12.18 28.12 -0.42
C TYR A 31 -10.70 27.81 -0.69
N ALA A 32 -9.90 28.84 -1.01
CA ALA A 32 -8.45 28.70 -1.16
C ALA A 32 -7.78 28.28 0.16
N ALA A 33 -8.16 28.93 1.27
CA ALA A 33 -7.67 28.56 2.61
C ALA A 33 -8.01 27.10 2.97
N SER A 34 -9.23 26.64 2.65
CA SER A 34 -9.65 25.26 2.91
C SER A 34 -8.89 24.21 2.08
N SER A 35 -8.58 24.50 0.82
CA SER A 35 -7.85 23.56 -0.05
C SER A 35 -6.35 23.52 0.27
N VAL A 36 -5.74 24.68 0.57
CA VAL A 36 -4.37 24.74 1.12
C VAL A 36 -4.27 23.98 2.45
N SER A 37 -5.27 24.09 3.33
CA SER A 37 -5.32 23.32 4.59
C SER A 37 -5.35 21.79 4.37
N VAL A 38 -6.09 21.31 3.37
CA VAL A 38 -6.08 19.87 2.99
C VAL A 38 -4.70 19.44 2.49
N TYR A 39 -4.09 20.19 1.56
CA TYR A 39 -2.77 19.83 1.02
C TYR A 39 -1.64 19.92 2.07
N GLN A 40 -1.76 20.85 3.02
CA GLN A 40 -0.85 20.94 4.17
C GLN A 40 -1.04 19.75 5.10
N LYS A 41 -2.28 19.30 5.32
CA LYS A 41 -2.56 18.10 6.11
C LYS A 41 -1.99 16.84 5.45
N ASP A 42 -2.08 16.71 4.13
CA ASP A 42 -1.48 15.57 3.41
C ASP A 42 0.04 15.53 3.61
N VAL A 43 0.74 16.65 3.37
CA VAL A 43 2.20 16.78 3.60
C VAL A 43 2.58 16.52 5.06
N ASN A 44 1.84 17.09 6.02
CA ASN A 44 2.10 16.84 7.44
C ASN A 44 1.86 15.38 7.80
N SER A 45 0.88 14.70 7.20
CA SER A 45 0.59 13.29 7.49
C SER A 45 1.68 12.35 6.95
N LEU A 46 2.24 12.66 5.77
CA LEU A 46 3.40 11.96 5.21
C LEU A 46 4.64 12.16 6.08
N ALA A 47 4.89 13.41 6.46
CA ALA A 47 5.92 13.72 7.42
C ALA A 47 5.72 12.86 8.69
N ASP A 48 4.64 13.08 9.44
CA ASP A 48 4.46 12.55 10.79
C ASP A 48 4.44 11.01 10.86
N TYR A 49 3.91 10.31 9.84
CA TYR A 49 3.78 8.85 9.86
C TYR A 49 5.14 8.13 9.80
N TYR A 50 5.96 8.48 8.82
CA TYR A 50 7.21 7.80 8.52
C TYR A 50 8.40 8.27 9.38
N ALA A 51 8.15 9.26 10.23
CA ALA A 51 9.20 10.10 10.78
C ALA A 51 10.07 9.56 11.89
N PRO A 52 9.50 8.94 12.95
CA PRO A 52 10.33 8.34 13.97
C PRO A 52 11.18 7.22 13.36
N PHE A 53 10.65 6.55 12.32
CA PHE A 53 11.30 5.40 11.70
C PHE A 53 12.63 5.74 11.04
N TYR A 54 12.69 6.75 10.17
CA TYR A 54 13.96 7.19 9.56
C TYR A 54 15.02 7.57 10.60
N LYS A 55 14.61 8.24 11.70
CA LYS A 55 15.52 8.59 12.81
C LYS A 55 15.97 7.38 13.61
N THR A 56 15.12 6.35 13.74
CA THR A 56 15.49 5.06 14.34
C THR A 56 16.49 4.31 13.47
N VAL A 57 16.32 4.29 12.14
CA VAL A 57 17.25 3.69 11.17
C VAL A 57 18.60 4.43 11.19
N GLU A 58 18.60 5.76 11.04
CA GLU A 58 19.82 6.59 11.06
C GLU A 58 20.61 6.42 12.37
N LYS A 59 19.90 6.39 13.50
CA LYS A 59 20.51 6.12 14.81
C LYS A 59 21.10 4.71 14.87
N LYS A 60 20.36 3.68 14.44
CA LYS A 60 20.79 2.29 14.53
C LYS A 60 22.03 2.03 13.67
N LEU A 61 22.10 2.54 12.45
CA LEU A 61 23.29 2.39 11.60
C LEU A 61 24.53 2.99 12.29
N LYS A 62 24.41 4.19 12.88
CA LYS A 62 25.48 4.82 13.67
C LYS A 62 25.86 4.04 14.94
N GLU A 63 24.92 3.33 15.56
CA GLU A 63 25.21 2.42 16.68
C GLU A 63 25.97 1.17 16.20
N ILE A 64 25.58 0.58 15.06
CA ILE A 64 26.21 -0.64 14.49
C ILE A 64 27.62 -0.34 13.97
N GLU A 65 27.84 0.82 13.35
CA GLU A 65 29.17 1.33 12.94
C GLU A 65 30.16 1.46 14.11
N GLY A 66 29.66 1.58 15.35
CA GLY A 66 30.48 1.59 16.57
C GLY A 66 30.87 0.18 17.08
N ILE A 67 30.24 -0.88 16.57
CA ILE A 67 30.48 -2.26 17.02
C ILE A 67 31.78 -2.79 16.39
N LYS A 68 32.73 -3.19 17.23
CA LYS A 68 34.05 -3.73 16.83
C LYS A 68 34.07 -5.25 16.61
N ASP A 69 32.94 -5.88 16.83
CA ASP A 69 32.74 -7.32 16.94
C ASP A 69 31.80 -7.74 15.80
N ASP A 70 32.33 -8.46 14.82
CA ASP A 70 31.65 -8.68 13.53
C ASP A 70 30.32 -9.43 13.70
N GLU A 71 30.28 -10.45 14.55
CA GLU A 71 29.09 -11.24 14.83
C GLU A 71 27.99 -10.38 15.48
N LYS A 72 28.35 -9.51 16.42
CA LYS A 72 27.42 -8.56 17.05
C LYS A 72 26.98 -7.42 16.12
N ALA A 73 27.81 -7.06 15.13
CA ALA A 73 27.43 -6.09 14.12
C ALA A 73 26.38 -6.68 13.17
N LEU A 74 26.59 -7.91 12.69
CA LEU A 74 25.64 -8.66 11.85
C LEU A 74 24.32 -8.90 12.57
N ALA A 75 24.35 -9.42 13.80
CA ALA A 75 23.16 -9.61 14.63
C ALA A 75 22.38 -8.31 14.93
N ALA A 76 22.96 -7.14 14.65
CA ALA A 76 22.32 -5.83 14.78
C ALA A 76 21.88 -5.25 13.42
N TYR A 77 22.48 -5.67 12.30
CA TYR A 77 21.94 -5.50 10.94
C TYR A 77 20.68 -6.36 10.74
N ASP A 78 20.70 -7.63 11.16
CA ASP A 78 19.53 -8.52 11.12
C ASP A 78 18.32 -7.83 11.77
N GLN A 79 18.51 -7.32 12.99
CA GLN A 79 17.50 -6.59 13.76
C GLN A 79 17.07 -5.24 13.16
N LEU A 80 17.86 -4.67 12.25
CA LEU A 80 17.50 -3.46 11.51
C LEU A 80 16.72 -3.83 10.23
N ALA A 81 17.13 -4.86 9.50
CA ALA A 81 16.38 -5.43 8.38
C ALA A 81 14.98 -5.87 8.84
N ASP A 82 14.88 -6.60 9.96
CA ASP A 82 13.62 -7.00 10.60
C ASP A 82 12.74 -5.80 10.96
N GLN A 83 13.33 -4.69 11.43
CA GLN A 83 12.58 -3.48 11.74
C GLN A 83 12.11 -2.73 10.49
N ILE A 84 12.88 -2.79 9.39
CA ILE A 84 12.49 -2.23 8.10
C ILE A 84 11.41 -3.09 7.45
N ASP A 85 11.52 -4.43 7.37
CA ASP A 85 10.42 -5.28 6.87
C ASP A 85 9.16 -5.10 7.72
N GLN A 86 9.26 -5.14 9.05
CA GLN A 86 8.10 -4.89 9.90
C GLN A 86 7.48 -3.51 9.68
N PHE A 87 8.27 -2.51 9.33
CA PHE A 87 7.78 -1.17 9.02
C PHE A 87 7.13 -1.13 7.63
N LEU A 88 7.80 -1.65 6.59
CA LEU A 88 7.25 -1.82 5.24
C LEU A 88 5.94 -2.63 5.25
N THR A 89 5.90 -3.76 5.95
CA THR A 89 4.74 -4.64 6.15
C THR A 89 3.61 -3.98 6.97
N LYS A 90 3.89 -2.92 7.76
CA LYS A 90 2.86 -2.05 8.37
C LYS A 90 2.46 -0.93 7.40
N THR A 91 3.40 -0.41 6.64
CA THR A 91 3.19 0.59 5.60
C THR A 91 2.30 0.05 4.50
N ASP A 92 2.55 -1.10 3.87
CA ASP A 92 1.69 -1.71 2.82
C ASP A 92 0.20 -1.74 3.21
N LYS A 93 -0.09 -2.02 4.49
CA LYS A 93 -1.46 -2.08 5.04
C LYS A 93 -2.07 -0.69 5.28
N ASN A 94 -1.23 0.32 5.44
CA ASN A 94 -1.57 1.72 5.65
C ASN A 94 -1.19 2.60 4.43
N TYR A 95 -0.73 2.03 3.32
CA TYR A 95 -0.15 2.76 2.19
C TYR A 95 -1.24 3.54 1.43
N ALA A 96 -2.49 3.13 1.59
CA ALA A 96 -3.64 4.02 1.45
C ALA A 96 -3.85 4.87 2.72
N MET A 97 -2.85 5.70 3.08
CA MET A 97 -3.15 6.94 3.79
C MET A 97 -4.07 7.70 2.82
N ASN A 98 -5.30 8.00 3.24
CA ASN A 98 -6.35 8.43 2.32
C ASN A 98 -6.18 9.92 1.96
N HIS A 99 -5.09 10.21 1.24
CA HIS A 99 -4.78 11.48 0.64
C HIS A 99 -5.81 11.82 -0.43
N LEU A 100 -6.14 13.10 -0.54
CA LEU A 100 -7.11 13.59 -1.53
C LEU A 100 -6.40 14.14 -2.78
N ASN A 101 -5.11 13.83 -2.95
CA ASN A 101 -4.22 14.41 -3.93
C ASN A 101 -3.18 13.39 -4.42
N SER A 102 -3.27 12.99 -5.68
CA SER A 102 -2.33 12.06 -6.30
C SER A 102 -0.90 12.59 -6.45
N GLU A 103 -0.67 13.89 -6.25
CA GLU A 103 0.69 14.42 -6.12
C GLU A 103 1.29 14.19 -4.73
N ALA A 104 0.48 13.89 -3.71
CA ALA A 104 0.93 13.44 -2.38
C ALA A 104 1.15 11.91 -2.36
N ASP A 105 0.32 11.13 -3.05
CA ASP A 105 0.58 9.71 -3.32
C ASP A 105 1.93 9.51 -4.05
N GLN A 106 2.33 10.49 -4.87
CA GLN A 106 3.64 10.56 -5.53
C GLN A 106 4.78 11.14 -4.66
N LEU A 107 4.52 11.56 -3.42
CA LEU A 107 5.53 12.01 -2.42
C LEU A 107 5.70 11.00 -1.28
N GLN A 108 4.60 10.35 -0.91
CA GLN A 108 4.57 8.94 -0.50
C GLN A 108 5.08 8.00 -1.61
N GLY A 109 5.57 8.56 -2.71
CA GLY A 109 5.85 7.98 -4.01
C GLY A 109 7.28 8.17 -4.55
N TYR A 110 8.29 8.52 -3.74
CA TYR A 110 9.72 8.39 -4.13
C TYR A 110 10.81 7.85 -3.14
N LEU A 111 10.52 7.42 -1.90
CA LEU A 111 11.51 7.04 -0.86
C LEU A 111 11.32 5.65 -0.15
N TYR A 112 10.25 4.86 -0.35
CA TYR A 112 10.20 3.44 0.11
C TYR A 112 10.86 2.53 -0.89
N ASP A 113 11.13 3.07 -2.06
CA ASP A 113 12.09 2.59 -3.00
C ASP A 113 13.45 2.70 -2.32
N SER A 114 13.71 3.79 -1.60
CA SER A 114 14.88 3.93 -0.74
C SER A 114 14.83 3.05 0.53
N LEU A 115 13.68 2.80 1.16
CA LEU A 115 13.57 1.81 2.26
C LEU A 115 13.72 0.35 1.79
N ILE A 116 13.21 0.00 0.61
CA ILE A 116 13.33 -1.34 0.00
C ILE A 116 14.73 -1.53 -0.54
N ALA A 117 15.31 -0.54 -1.23
CA ALA A 117 16.70 -0.57 -1.64
C ALA A 117 17.62 -0.68 -0.41
N LEU A 118 17.31 0.02 0.69
CA LEU A 118 18.04 -0.12 1.95
C LEU A 118 17.88 -1.51 2.57
N TYR A 119 16.66 -2.03 2.65
CA TYR A 119 16.38 -3.37 3.17
C TYR A 119 17.14 -4.44 2.36
N ASN A 120 17.03 -4.39 1.03
CA ASN A 120 17.75 -5.28 0.12
C ASN A 120 19.27 -5.13 0.30
N TYR A 121 19.78 -3.91 0.43
CA TYR A 121 21.22 -3.66 0.63
C TYR A 121 21.76 -4.19 1.96
N ILE A 122 20.94 -4.18 3.03
CA ILE A 122 21.31 -4.78 4.31
C ILE A 122 21.34 -6.32 4.19
N VAL A 123 20.36 -6.93 3.52
CA VAL A 123 20.35 -8.38 3.25
C VAL A 123 21.51 -8.81 2.33
N ASP A 124 21.79 -8.06 1.25
CA ASP A 124 22.95 -8.29 0.37
C ASP A 124 24.30 -8.17 1.12
N LEU A 125 24.33 -7.40 2.23
CA LEU A 125 25.50 -7.22 3.10
C LEU A 125 25.64 -8.35 4.13
N GLU A 126 24.53 -8.86 4.65
CA GLU A 126 24.48 -10.08 5.47
C GLU A 126 24.97 -11.28 4.64
N ASP A 127 24.41 -11.50 3.43
CA ASP A 127 24.88 -12.52 2.47
C ASP A 127 26.37 -12.36 2.11
N TYR A 128 26.88 -11.13 1.99
CA TYR A 128 28.32 -10.88 1.79
C TYR A 128 29.16 -11.27 3.00
N ALA A 129 28.70 -10.98 4.21
CA ALA A 129 29.44 -11.28 5.43
C ALA A 129 29.46 -12.78 5.76
N TYR A 130 28.43 -13.54 5.36
CA TYR A 130 28.44 -15.01 5.38
C TYR A 130 29.22 -15.64 4.22
N GLY A 131 29.59 -14.86 3.20
CA GLY A 131 30.42 -15.28 2.06
C GLY A 131 29.66 -15.80 0.85
N ASP A 132 28.32 -15.68 0.86
CA ASP A 132 27.45 -16.04 -0.28
C ASP A 132 27.52 -15.00 -1.40
N VAL A 133 27.86 -13.74 -1.11
CA VAL A 133 28.27 -12.69 -2.07
C VAL A 133 29.81 -12.54 -2.06
N SER A 134 30.42 -12.11 -3.17
CA SER A 134 31.88 -11.88 -3.26
C SER A 134 32.23 -10.40 -3.38
N ASP A 135 33.46 -9.99 -3.04
CA ASP A 135 33.91 -8.59 -3.00
C ASP A 135 33.52 -7.80 -4.28
N ALA A 136 33.72 -8.40 -5.46
CA ALA A 136 33.43 -7.78 -6.75
C ALA A 136 31.91 -7.66 -7.06
N GLU A 137 31.09 -8.50 -6.44
CA GLU A 137 29.64 -8.47 -6.54
C GLU A 137 29.02 -7.53 -5.50
N PHE A 138 29.53 -7.53 -4.25
CA PHE A 138 29.19 -6.58 -3.21
C PHE A 138 29.49 -5.13 -3.65
N ASN A 139 30.69 -4.85 -4.17
CA ASN A 139 31.03 -3.53 -4.71
C ASN A 139 30.08 -3.09 -5.84
N LYS A 140 29.59 -4.02 -6.66
CA LYS A 140 28.60 -3.76 -7.71
C LYS A 140 27.21 -3.51 -7.13
N ILE A 141 26.84 -4.20 -6.06
CA ILE A 141 25.60 -3.98 -5.30
C ILE A 141 25.63 -2.58 -4.66
N SER A 142 26.70 -2.21 -3.94
CA SER A 142 26.87 -0.87 -3.37
C SER A 142 26.79 0.23 -4.44
N ALA A 143 27.46 0.08 -5.58
CA ALA A 143 27.42 1.06 -6.67
C ALA A 143 26.02 1.16 -7.35
N ASN A 144 25.25 0.07 -7.40
CA ASN A 144 23.85 0.12 -7.85
C ASN A 144 22.95 0.78 -6.81
N PHE A 145 23.11 0.43 -5.53
CA PHE A 145 22.38 1.01 -4.41
C PHE A 145 22.56 2.53 -4.36
N GLU A 146 23.81 3.03 -4.41
CA GLU A 146 24.10 4.48 -4.50
C GLU A 146 23.38 5.13 -5.68
N LYS A 147 23.43 4.51 -6.86
CA LYS A 147 22.82 5.04 -8.08
C LYS A 147 21.29 5.09 -8.00
N GLU A 148 20.67 4.03 -7.49
CA GLU A 148 19.21 3.92 -7.34
C GLU A 148 18.71 4.91 -6.27
N ILE A 149 19.34 4.92 -5.09
CA ILE A 149 19.04 5.88 -4.00
C ILE A 149 19.14 7.33 -4.48
N ASN A 150 20.20 7.70 -5.20
CA ASN A 150 20.35 9.05 -5.75
C ASN A 150 19.28 9.39 -6.80
N ALA A 151 18.86 8.42 -7.62
CA ALA A 151 17.77 8.62 -8.58
C ALA A 151 16.41 8.80 -7.90
N TYR A 152 16.15 8.07 -6.81
CA TYR A 152 14.95 8.19 -6.00
C TYR A 152 14.87 9.52 -5.24
N ASN A 153 15.96 9.93 -4.57
CA ASN A 153 16.07 11.25 -3.94
C ASN A 153 15.87 12.39 -4.97
N THR A 154 16.50 12.31 -6.13
CA THR A 154 16.34 13.29 -7.22
C THR A 154 14.88 13.43 -7.67
N GLN A 155 14.17 12.31 -7.83
CA GLN A 155 12.76 12.32 -8.22
C GLN A 155 11.85 12.86 -7.09
N PHE A 156 12.13 12.48 -5.84
CA PHE A 156 11.45 13.05 -4.67
C PHE A 156 11.57 14.58 -4.65
N GLN A 157 12.80 15.11 -4.74
CA GLN A 157 13.06 16.55 -4.73
C GLN A 157 12.31 17.28 -5.83
N GLN A 158 12.37 16.78 -7.08
CA GLN A 158 11.67 17.38 -8.21
C GLN A 158 10.15 17.39 -7.99
N LYS A 159 9.59 16.29 -7.49
CA LYS A 159 8.16 16.18 -7.17
C LYS A 159 7.75 17.16 -6.07
N ALA A 160 8.53 17.27 -5.00
CA ALA A 160 8.24 18.15 -3.87
C ALA A 160 8.40 19.63 -4.22
N LYS A 161 9.45 20.01 -4.96
CA LYS A 161 9.63 21.37 -5.53
C LYS A 161 8.45 21.74 -6.46
N SER A 162 7.94 20.78 -7.25
CA SER A 162 6.72 20.95 -8.06
C SER A 162 5.46 21.15 -7.18
N TYR A 163 5.30 20.36 -6.12
CA TYR A 163 4.18 20.44 -5.17
C TYR A 163 4.11 21.80 -4.47
N LYS A 164 5.22 22.25 -3.87
CA LYS A 164 5.39 23.58 -3.24
C LYS A 164 4.94 24.70 -4.20
N THR A 165 5.45 24.65 -5.44
CA THR A 165 5.22 25.65 -6.48
C THR A 165 3.77 25.70 -6.95
N LYS A 166 3.14 24.55 -7.19
CA LYS A 166 1.74 24.43 -7.67
C LYS A 166 0.71 24.71 -6.58
N ARG A 167 0.91 24.14 -5.38
CA ARG A 167 -0.10 24.05 -4.31
C ARG A 167 0.02 25.15 -3.26
N LYS A 168 1.10 25.94 -3.29
CA LYS A 168 1.38 27.07 -2.36
C LYS A 168 1.40 26.69 -0.88
N VAL A 169 1.66 25.42 -0.58
CA VAL A 169 1.87 24.90 0.78
C VAL A 169 3.35 24.88 1.13
N THR A 170 3.63 25.04 2.42
CA THR A 170 4.99 25.03 2.97
C THR A 170 5.29 23.65 3.50
N PHE A 171 6.38 23.06 3.05
CA PHE A 171 6.91 21.88 3.73
C PHE A 171 7.35 22.28 5.13
N ASN A 172 6.86 21.56 6.14
CA ASN A 172 7.53 21.49 7.44
C ASN A 172 8.97 21.00 7.19
N ALA A 173 9.98 21.45 7.94
CA ALA A 173 11.38 21.18 7.55
C ALA A 173 11.87 19.76 7.82
N ASN A 174 11.10 19.03 8.63
CA ASN A 174 10.59 17.68 8.40
C ASN A 174 10.86 17.08 6.99
N MET A 175 10.30 17.73 5.97
CA MET A 175 10.41 17.43 4.54
C MET A 175 11.29 18.43 3.79
N SER A 176 11.51 19.65 4.29
CA SER A 176 12.42 20.62 3.63
C SER A 176 13.88 20.17 3.61
N TYR A 177 14.31 19.25 4.49
CA TYR A 177 15.64 18.64 4.36
C TYR A 177 15.76 17.94 3.00
N LEU A 178 14.72 17.19 2.62
CA LEU A 178 14.59 16.46 1.35
C LEU A 178 14.32 17.40 0.15
N LEU A 179 14.74 18.67 0.25
CA LEU A 179 14.69 19.67 -0.81
C LEU A 179 16.04 20.40 -1.02
N ASP A 180 17.06 20.13 -0.20
CA ASP A 180 18.29 20.92 -0.11
C ASP A 180 18.02 22.42 0.21
N GLU A 181 16.96 22.71 0.96
CA GLU A 181 16.70 24.05 1.50
C GLU A 181 17.42 24.17 2.86
N ASP A 182 18.38 25.10 2.98
CA ASP A 182 19.25 25.28 4.16
C ASP A 182 18.46 25.29 5.48
N ILE A 183 18.54 24.19 6.24
CA ILE A 183 17.91 24.08 7.55
C ILE A 183 18.74 24.83 8.59
N GLN A 184 18.30 26.05 8.91
CA GLN A 184 18.51 26.65 10.22
C GLN A 184 17.63 25.86 11.26
N PRO A 185 18.18 25.33 12.36
CA PRO A 185 17.62 24.13 13.08
C PRO A 185 16.44 24.30 14.10
N SER A 186 15.53 23.28 14.17
CA SER A 186 14.38 23.02 15.15
C SER A 186 13.54 21.72 14.80
N PRO A 187 12.73 20.93 15.58
CA PRO A 187 12.16 19.57 15.18
C PRO A 187 10.89 19.43 14.23
N THR A 188 10.55 18.36 13.42
CA THR A 188 11.10 17.01 12.95
C THR A 188 10.08 16.20 12.02
N ALA A 189 10.40 15.49 10.84
CA ALA A 189 9.64 14.31 10.14
C ALA A 189 9.55 13.95 8.53
N PRO A 190 9.84 12.72 7.93
CA PRO A 190 9.70 12.38 6.40
C PRO A 190 9.13 11.04 5.68
N SER A 191 8.69 10.97 4.35
CA SER A 191 8.89 9.90 3.20
C SER A 191 7.77 9.00 2.39
N THR A 192 8.09 8.12 1.34
CA THR A 192 7.47 6.75 0.82
C THR A 192 7.65 6.30 -0.77
N PRO A 193 7.63 5.13 -1.67
CA PRO A 193 6.79 3.85 -2.13
C PRO A 193 7.50 2.54 -2.86
N ALA A 194 6.97 1.66 -3.82
CA ALA A 194 7.75 0.75 -4.83
C ALA A 194 7.01 -0.07 -6.02
N ASP A 195 7.67 -0.72 -7.07
CA ASP A 195 7.13 -1.71 -8.14
C ASP A 195 8.12 -2.71 -8.99
N SER A 196 7.81 -3.27 -10.23
CA SER A 196 8.33 -4.59 -10.84
C SER A 196 8.23 -4.95 -12.42
N ASN A 197 8.77 -6.13 -12.97
CA ASN A 197 8.61 -6.75 -14.38
C ASN A 197 8.94 -8.31 -14.51
N GLY A 198 8.78 -9.00 -15.69
CA GLY A 198 8.20 -10.36 -15.85
C GLY A 198 8.87 -11.64 -16.48
N THR A 199 10.17 -11.76 -16.78
CA THR A 199 10.85 -13.09 -16.92
C THR A 199 12.09 -13.13 -16.03
N TYR A 200 12.62 -14.33 -15.71
CA TYR A 200 13.62 -14.43 -14.65
C TYR A 200 14.87 -15.25 -14.97
N THR A 201 15.97 -14.54 -15.24
CA THR A 201 17.33 -15.08 -15.14
C THR A 201 17.72 -15.12 -13.67
N VAL A 202 17.99 -16.33 -13.16
CA VAL A 202 18.51 -16.57 -11.80
C VAL A 202 19.81 -15.80 -11.62
N LYS A 203 19.85 -14.91 -10.63
CA LYS A 203 21.05 -14.23 -10.14
C LYS A 203 21.73 -15.08 -9.06
N LYS A 204 22.80 -14.56 -8.45
CA LYS A 204 23.35 -15.13 -7.22
C LYS A 204 22.38 -14.86 -6.06
N GLY A 205 22.35 -15.74 -5.04
CA GLY A 205 21.36 -15.72 -3.95
C GLY A 205 19.96 -16.25 -4.29
N ASP A 206 19.57 -16.35 -5.57
CA ASP A 206 18.20 -16.70 -5.96
C ASP A 206 17.78 -18.13 -5.59
N THR A 207 16.76 -18.23 -4.73
CA THR A 207 16.06 -19.48 -4.42
C THR A 207 14.77 -19.61 -5.23
N LEU A 208 14.37 -20.85 -5.52
CA LEU A 208 13.05 -21.13 -6.11
C LEU A 208 11.89 -20.52 -5.32
N THR A 209 12.03 -20.38 -4.00
CA THR A 209 11.01 -19.77 -3.12
C THR A 209 10.86 -18.27 -3.37
N ALA A 210 11.98 -17.53 -3.42
CA ALA A 210 11.97 -16.11 -3.73
C ALA A 210 11.41 -15.85 -5.14
N VAL A 211 11.89 -16.60 -6.13
CA VAL A 211 11.45 -16.48 -7.52
C VAL A 211 9.97 -16.86 -7.69
N ALA A 212 9.50 -17.92 -7.02
CA ALA A 212 8.09 -18.32 -7.08
C ALA A 212 7.17 -17.26 -6.42
N LYS A 213 7.53 -16.75 -5.24
CA LYS A 213 6.81 -15.67 -4.54
C LYS A 213 6.72 -14.41 -5.40
N LYS A 214 7.83 -14.00 -6.01
CA LYS A 214 7.96 -12.82 -6.90
C LYS A 214 7.04 -12.87 -8.13
N TYR A 215 6.70 -14.08 -8.61
CA TYR A 215 5.85 -14.30 -9.78
C TYR A 215 4.52 -15.00 -9.47
N GLY A 216 4.06 -14.92 -8.21
CA GLY A 216 2.71 -15.34 -7.81
C GLY A 216 2.42 -16.83 -8.06
N MET A 217 3.36 -17.70 -7.73
CA MET A 217 3.23 -19.16 -7.81
C MET A 217 3.90 -19.86 -6.61
N THR A 218 3.77 -21.19 -6.53
CA THR A 218 4.48 -22.03 -5.56
C THR A 218 5.80 -22.59 -6.12
N VAL A 219 6.70 -23.00 -5.23
CA VAL A 219 7.95 -23.71 -5.58
C VAL A 219 7.67 -24.99 -6.39
N ALA A 220 6.64 -25.74 -6.03
CA ALA A 220 6.26 -26.96 -6.74
C ALA A 220 5.82 -26.69 -8.18
N GLU A 221 5.07 -25.61 -8.42
CA GLU A 221 4.70 -25.16 -9.76
C GLU A 221 5.92 -24.67 -10.55
N LEU A 222 6.82 -23.89 -9.94
CA LEU A 222 8.03 -23.38 -10.59
C LEU A 222 8.98 -24.52 -11.01
N LYS A 223 9.19 -25.51 -10.12
CA LYS A 223 9.98 -26.71 -10.41
C LYS A 223 9.35 -27.54 -11.52
N LYS A 224 8.04 -27.77 -11.47
CA LYS A 224 7.31 -28.52 -12.51
C LYS A 224 7.36 -27.82 -13.87
N LEU A 225 7.19 -26.49 -13.90
CA LEU A 225 7.25 -25.66 -15.11
C LEU A 225 8.65 -25.66 -15.76
N ASN A 226 9.70 -25.86 -14.97
CA ASN A 226 11.10 -25.89 -15.42
C ASN A 226 11.73 -27.29 -15.40
N ASN A 227 10.94 -28.36 -15.17
CA ASN A 227 11.37 -29.76 -15.07
C ASN A 227 12.50 -30.05 -14.06
N LEU A 228 12.55 -29.27 -12.96
CA LEU A 228 13.62 -29.35 -11.96
C LEU A 228 13.39 -30.48 -10.95
N LYS A 229 14.34 -31.42 -10.86
CA LYS A 229 14.29 -32.58 -9.96
C LYS A 229 14.76 -32.26 -8.53
N THR A 230 15.56 -31.22 -8.37
CA THR A 230 16.10 -30.73 -7.08
C THR A 230 15.84 -29.23 -6.97
N ASP A 231 16.14 -28.65 -5.80
CA ASP A 231 15.92 -27.22 -5.53
C ASP A 231 17.13 -26.33 -5.91
N ALA A 232 18.22 -26.95 -6.38
CA ALA A 232 19.43 -26.25 -6.80
C ALA A 232 19.20 -25.51 -8.12
N LEU A 233 19.42 -24.20 -8.10
CA LEU A 233 19.49 -23.33 -9.27
C LEU A 233 20.94 -22.96 -9.59
N LYS A 234 21.24 -22.69 -10.86
CA LYS A 234 22.54 -22.13 -11.27
C LYS A 234 22.40 -20.66 -11.63
N VAL A 235 23.36 -19.84 -11.22
CA VAL A 235 23.43 -18.43 -11.64
C VAL A 235 23.52 -18.35 -13.16
N GLY A 236 22.73 -17.46 -13.77
CA GLY A 236 22.54 -17.35 -15.22
C GLY A 236 21.49 -18.31 -15.81
N GLN A 237 20.93 -19.24 -15.03
CA GLN A 237 19.85 -20.12 -15.48
C GLN A 237 18.57 -19.31 -15.70
N VAL A 238 18.06 -19.30 -16.94
CA VAL A 238 16.78 -18.63 -17.25
C VAL A 238 15.63 -19.54 -16.84
N LEU A 239 14.88 -19.15 -15.81
CA LEU A 239 13.65 -19.80 -15.40
C LEU A 239 12.46 -19.22 -16.15
N LYS A 240 11.62 -20.12 -16.66
CA LYS A 240 10.26 -19.82 -17.07
C LYS A 240 9.46 -19.56 -15.81
N VAL A 241 9.30 -18.29 -15.48
CA VAL A 241 8.36 -17.79 -14.48
C VAL A 241 7.06 -17.38 -15.14
N LYS A 242 6.02 -17.21 -14.33
CA LYS A 242 4.73 -16.66 -14.75
C LYS A 242 4.90 -15.16 -14.82
N SER A 243 5.16 -14.64 -16.01
CA SER A 243 5.03 -13.20 -16.26
C SER A 243 3.69 -12.71 -15.74
N ALA A 244 3.67 -11.50 -15.18
CA ALA A 244 2.43 -10.76 -14.97
C ALA A 244 1.84 -10.39 -16.34
N SER A 245 1.27 -11.36 -17.04
CA SER A 245 0.73 -11.18 -18.38
C SER A 245 -0.45 -10.23 -18.31
N ALA A 246 -0.42 -9.18 -19.13
CA ALA A 246 -1.64 -8.48 -19.53
C ALA A 246 -2.72 -9.51 -19.93
N PRO A 247 -4.01 -9.25 -19.63
CA PRO A 247 -5.03 -10.29 -19.61
C PRO A 247 -5.18 -11.01 -20.96
N SER A 248 -4.81 -12.29 -20.98
CA SER A 248 -5.18 -13.21 -22.06
C SER A 248 -6.71 -13.31 -22.12
N PRO A 249 -7.33 -13.32 -23.31
CA PRO A 249 -8.77 -13.17 -23.44
C PRO A 249 -9.54 -14.33 -22.78
N ALA A 250 -10.27 -13.99 -21.72
CA ALA A 250 -11.33 -14.83 -21.18
C ALA A 250 -12.45 -15.03 -22.23
N PRO A 251 -13.23 -16.13 -22.16
CA PRO A 251 -14.25 -16.44 -23.16
C PRO A 251 -15.36 -15.38 -23.27
N ALA A 252 -16.17 -15.51 -24.33
CA ALA A 252 -17.27 -14.61 -24.68
C ALA A 252 -18.16 -14.25 -23.48
N PRO A 253 -18.65 -12.99 -23.41
CA PRO A 253 -18.34 -12.13 -22.28
C PRO A 253 -19.17 -12.41 -21.01
N GLN A 254 -18.49 -12.72 -19.91
CA GLN A 254 -19.09 -12.64 -18.57
C GLN A 254 -18.86 -11.27 -17.91
N THR A 255 -19.53 -10.27 -18.50
CA THR A 255 -19.72 -8.89 -18.00
C THR A 255 -18.47 -8.15 -17.51
N SER A 256 -17.98 -7.23 -18.35
CA SER A 256 -17.31 -6.03 -17.83
C SER A 256 -18.25 -5.34 -16.82
N VAL A 257 -17.73 -5.06 -15.62
CA VAL A 257 -18.49 -4.38 -14.56
C VAL A 257 -18.97 -3.03 -15.11
N SER A 258 -20.29 -2.84 -15.19
CA SER A 258 -20.87 -1.66 -15.83
C SER A 258 -20.45 -0.36 -15.14
N ALA A 259 -20.38 0.75 -15.89
CA ALA A 259 -20.07 2.06 -15.31
C ALA A 259 -21.03 2.42 -14.15
N LYS A 260 -22.28 1.96 -14.19
CA LYS A 260 -23.28 2.12 -13.11
C LYS A 260 -22.90 1.34 -11.85
N GLN A 261 -22.43 0.09 -11.97
CA GLN A 261 -21.90 -0.68 -10.85
C GLN A 261 -20.66 -0.02 -10.24
N GLN A 262 -19.75 0.51 -11.07
CA GLN A 262 -18.58 1.25 -10.60
C GLN A 262 -18.97 2.54 -9.86
N GLN A 263 -19.93 3.31 -10.40
CA GLN A 263 -20.49 4.50 -9.74
C GLN A 263 -21.12 4.17 -8.38
N ILE A 264 -21.88 3.07 -8.28
CA ILE A 264 -22.43 2.56 -7.01
C ILE A 264 -21.32 2.26 -6.01
N VAL A 265 -20.25 1.59 -6.41
CA VAL A 265 -19.11 1.26 -5.54
C VAL A 265 -18.33 2.50 -5.10
N SER A 266 -18.06 3.43 -6.00
CA SER A 266 -17.39 4.70 -5.66
C SER A 266 -18.24 5.55 -4.72
N TYR A 267 -19.55 5.66 -4.97
CA TYR A 267 -20.45 6.41 -4.10
C TYR A 267 -20.61 5.73 -2.72
N ALA A 268 -20.71 4.39 -2.67
CA ALA A 268 -20.68 3.60 -1.44
C ALA A 268 -19.44 3.92 -0.59
N LYS A 269 -18.26 4.01 -1.21
CA LYS A 269 -17.00 4.37 -0.54
C LYS A 269 -17.05 5.77 0.09
N THR A 270 -17.70 6.77 -0.54
CA THR A 270 -17.84 8.13 0.05
C THR A 270 -18.66 8.19 1.35
N LEU A 271 -19.41 7.12 1.64
CA LEU A 271 -20.25 7.00 2.84
C LEU A 271 -19.61 6.15 3.94
N ILE A 272 -18.37 5.67 3.78
CA ILE A 272 -17.61 5.02 4.85
C ILE A 272 -17.47 5.99 6.04
N GLY A 273 -17.56 5.46 7.26
CA GLY A 273 -17.53 6.22 8.51
C GLY A 273 -18.82 6.99 8.84
N LYS A 274 -19.86 6.99 7.99
CA LYS A 274 -21.17 7.52 8.40
C LYS A 274 -21.78 6.64 9.50
N PRO A 275 -22.43 7.21 10.53
CA PRO A 275 -22.80 6.49 11.73
C PRO A 275 -23.92 5.47 11.50
N TYR A 276 -24.02 4.51 12.41
CA TYR A 276 -25.19 3.63 12.48
C TYR A 276 -26.38 4.36 13.10
N LYS A 277 -27.58 4.12 12.57
CA LYS A 277 -28.85 4.49 13.18
C LYS A 277 -29.91 3.46 12.78
N TYR A 278 -30.58 2.87 13.77
CA TYR A 278 -31.73 1.99 13.52
C TYR A 278 -32.82 2.72 12.72
N GLY A 279 -33.32 2.09 11.66
CA GLY A 279 -34.27 2.70 10.71
C GLY A 279 -33.65 3.75 9.77
N GLY A 280 -32.35 4.02 9.86
CA GLY A 280 -31.67 5.12 9.18
C GLY A 280 -31.50 4.94 7.67
N THR A 281 -31.80 5.99 6.91
CA THR A 281 -31.79 6.04 5.43
C THR A 281 -31.04 7.25 4.85
N THR A 282 -30.21 7.94 5.65
CA THR A 282 -29.54 9.19 5.23
C THR A 282 -28.11 9.27 5.78
N PRO A 283 -27.22 10.14 5.26
CA PRO A 283 -25.86 10.31 5.78
C PRO A 283 -25.76 10.79 7.24
N LYS A 284 -26.88 11.21 7.87
CA LYS A 284 -26.96 11.47 9.32
C LYS A 284 -27.04 10.18 10.17
N GLY A 285 -27.24 9.02 9.53
CA GLY A 285 -27.22 7.69 10.15
C GLY A 285 -27.98 6.66 9.31
N PHE A 286 -27.39 5.47 9.15
CA PHE A 286 -27.92 4.37 8.34
C PHE A 286 -28.17 3.08 9.13
N ASP A 287 -29.13 2.25 8.68
CA ASP A 287 -29.07 0.80 8.89
C ASP A 287 -28.62 0.05 7.64
N VAL A 288 -28.34 -1.25 7.76
CA VAL A 288 -27.80 -2.11 6.70
C VAL A 288 -28.56 -2.01 5.37
N SER A 289 -29.90 -1.91 5.41
CA SER A 289 -30.77 -1.86 4.24
C SER A 289 -31.13 -0.45 3.78
N GLY A 290 -31.16 0.51 4.72
CA GLY A 290 -31.30 1.93 4.38
C GLY A 290 -30.04 2.50 3.73
N TYR A 291 -28.86 1.95 4.06
CA TYR A 291 -27.59 2.25 3.40
C TYR A 291 -27.58 1.81 1.94
N THR A 292 -27.86 0.53 1.66
CA THR A 292 -27.90 0.01 0.28
C THR A 292 -28.92 0.76 -0.56
N GLN A 293 -30.12 1.01 -0.02
CA GLN A 293 -31.16 1.79 -0.67
C GLN A 293 -30.70 3.24 -0.98
N TYR A 294 -30.02 3.90 -0.04
CA TYR A 294 -29.51 5.25 -0.25
C TYR A 294 -28.41 5.30 -1.31
N VAL A 295 -27.46 4.34 -1.32
CA VAL A 295 -26.42 4.27 -2.36
C VAL A 295 -27.05 4.07 -3.74
N TYR A 296 -27.90 3.05 -3.90
CA TYR A 296 -28.51 2.72 -5.20
C TYR A 296 -29.35 3.89 -5.78
N LYS A 297 -30.01 4.66 -4.91
CA LYS A 297 -30.73 5.87 -5.30
C LYS A 297 -29.81 7.04 -5.68
N ASN A 298 -28.74 7.31 -4.92
CA ASN A 298 -27.99 8.56 -5.06
C ASN A 298 -26.69 8.45 -5.89
N ALA A 299 -26.21 7.24 -6.21
CA ALA A 299 -25.00 6.99 -6.98
C ALA A 299 -25.13 7.24 -8.50
N GLY A 300 -25.82 8.31 -8.91
CA GLY A 300 -26.06 8.69 -10.31
C GLY A 300 -27.00 7.75 -11.11
N SER A 301 -27.26 6.52 -10.62
CA SER A 301 -28.09 5.53 -11.31
C SER A 301 -29.59 5.62 -10.99
N ASN A 302 -29.99 6.34 -9.92
CA ASN A 302 -31.37 6.52 -9.47
C ASN A 302 -32.21 5.23 -9.38
N ILE A 303 -31.58 4.14 -8.92
CA ILE A 303 -32.24 2.83 -8.84
C ILE A 303 -32.98 2.73 -7.50
N SER A 304 -34.29 2.51 -7.57
CA SER A 304 -35.08 2.18 -6.40
C SER A 304 -34.94 0.69 -6.06
N ILE A 305 -34.59 0.37 -4.81
CA ILE A 305 -34.64 -0.99 -4.25
C ILE A 305 -35.50 -1.01 -2.96
N PRO A 306 -36.08 -2.15 -2.56
CA PRO A 306 -36.92 -2.22 -1.38
C PRO A 306 -36.24 -1.78 -0.08
N ARG A 307 -37.04 -1.40 0.92
CA ARG A 307 -36.53 -0.85 2.19
C ARG A 307 -35.94 -1.89 3.13
N THR A 308 -36.36 -3.16 3.05
CA THR A 308 -35.98 -4.23 3.99
C THR A 308 -34.90 -5.15 3.41
N VAL A 309 -34.09 -5.76 4.27
CA VAL A 309 -33.15 -6.83 3.88
C VAL A 309 -33.88 -7.99 3.20
N ALA A 310 -35.04 -8.40 3.73
CA ALA A 310 -35.79 -9.54 3.23
C ALA A 310 -36.35 -9.34 1.82
N ASP A 311 -36.69 -8.11 1.44
CA ASP A 311 -37.23 -7.80 0.11
C ASP A 311 -36.12 -7.42 -0.88
N GLN A 312 -35.02 -6.82 -0.41
CA GLN A 312 -33.79 -6.73 -1.21
C GLN A 312 -33.27 -8.13 -1.57
N TYR A 313 -33.37 -9.12 -0.68
CA TYR A 313 -33.01 -10.52 -0.95
C TYR A 313 -33.96 -11.24 -1.93
N LYS A 314 -35.11 -10.64 -2.25
CA LYS A 314 -36.03 -11.12 -3.33
C LYS A 314 -35.84 -10.34 -4.64
N SER A 315 -35.03 -9.29 -4.64
CA SER A 315 -34.87 -8.36 -5.78
C SER A 315 -33.69 -8.72 -6.66
N GLY A 316 -33.79 -8.51 -7.97
CA GLY A 316 -32.70 -8.77 -8.93
C GLY A 316 -32.46 -10.25 -9.22
N THR A 317 -31.41 -10.53 -9.98
CA THR A 317 -31.01 -11.90 -10.37
C THR A 317 -30.06 -12.53 -9.35
N ASP A 318 -30.15 -13.85 -9.16
CA ASP A 318 -29.25 -14.58 -8.26
C ASP A 318 -27.82 -14.67 -8.79
N VAL A 319 -26.86 -14.41 -7.92
CA VAL A 319 -25.42 -14.45 -8.22
C VAL A 319 -24.75 -15.53 -7.38
N LYS A 320 -24.05 -16.46 -8.05
CA LYS A 320 -23.17 -17.43 -7.38
C LYS A 320 -21.99 -16.70 -6.75
N GLN A 321 -21.50 -17.14 -5.59
CA GLN A 321 -20.43 -16.46 -4.85
C GLN A 321 -19.13 -16.30 -5.68
N ASN A 322 -18.84 -17.23 -6.60
CA ASN A 322 -17.71 -17.17 -7.52
C ASN A 322 -17.97 -16.34 -8.80
N SER A 323 -19.11 -15.67 -8.90
CA SER A 323 -19.53 -14.80 -10.02
C SER A 323 -19.89 -13.38 -9.56
N LEU A 324 -19.54 -13.03 -8.31
CA LEU A 324 -19.72 -11.71 -7.72
C LEU A 324 -18.98 -10.62 -8.51
N GLN A 325 -19.66 -9.53 -8.79
CA GLN A 325 -19.14 -8.33 -9.44
C GLN A 325 -19.41 -7.11 -8.57
N ALA A 326 -18.61 -6.06 -8.78
CA ALA A 326 -18.76 -4.79 -8.07
C ALA A 326 -20.21 -4.30 -8.12
N GLY A 327 -20.69 -3.80 -6.98
CA GLY A 327 -22.07 -3.35 -6.81
C GLY A 327 -23.06 -4.44 -6.40
N ASP A 328 -22.80 -5.73 -6.60
CA ASP A 328 -23.75 -6.80 -6.23
C ASP A 328 -24.10 -6.74 -4.73
N LEU A 329 -25.38 -6.95 -4.40
CA LEU A 329 -25.82 -7.02 -3.01
C LEU A 329 -25.48 -8.40 -2.43
N VAL A 330 -24.64 -8.43 -1.40
CA VAL A 330 -24.28 -9.65 -0.65
C VAL A 330 -25.07 -9.72 0.66
N PHE A 331 -25.57 -10.91 1.00
CA PHE A 331 -26.50 -11.13 2.10
C PHE A 331 -26.00 -12.17 3.09
N PHE A 332 -26.37 -12.01 4.36
CA PHE A 332 -25.94 -12.89 5.45
C PHE A 332 -27.06 -13.19 6.44
N LYS A 333 -27.01 -14.39 7.02
CA LYS A 333 -27.95 -14.90 8.02
C LYS A 333 -27.55 -14.49 9.43
N ASN A 334 -28.53 -14.23 10.28
CA ASN A 334 -28.39 -14.31 11.72
C ASN A 334 -29.44 -15.31 12.24
N GLY A 335 -28.99 -16.41 12.85
CA GLY A 335 -29.84 -17.57 13.11
C GLY A 335 -30.48 -18.11 11.81
N LYS A 336 -31.80 -18.22 11.81
CA LYS A 336 -32.58 -18.80 10.68
C LYS A 336 -32.88 -17.80 9.55
N SER A 337 -32.68 -16.51 9.74
CA SER A 337 -33.18 -15.45 8.85
C SER A 337 -32.06 -14.63 8.21
N VAL A 338 -32.25 -14.21 6.95
CA VAL A 338 -31.35 -13.23 6.30
C VAL A 338 -31.60 -11.85 6.90
N SER A 339 -30.59 -11.26 7.55
CA SER A 339 -30.75 -10.05 8.36
C SER A 339 -29.67 -8.99 8.13
N VAL A 340 -28.65 -9.28 7.33
CA VAL A 340 -27.60 -8.31 6.95
C VAL A 340 -27.47 -8.29 5.43
N VAL A 341 -27.27 -7.09 4.89
CA VAL A 341 -26.96 -6.84 3.47
C VAL A 341 -25.80 -5.85 3.38
N GLY A 342 -25.00 -5.95 2.32
CA GLY A 342 -23.98 -4.98 1.95
C GLY A 342 -23.72 -4.98 0.44
N ILE A 343 -22.86 -4.06 -0.01
CA ILE A 343 -22.51 -3.87 -1.43
C ILE A 343 -21.12 -4.45 -1.67
N TYR A 344 -21.01 -5.43 -2.57
CA TYR A 344 -19.73 -6.03 -2.96
C TYR A 344 -18.85 -5.01 -3.69
N LEU A 345 -17.54 -5.08 -3.44
CA LEU A 345 -16.53 -4.24 -4.09
C LEU A 345 -15.77 -5.08 -5.14
N ASP A 346 -14.70 -5.71 -4.71
CA ASP A 346 -13.79 -6.57 -5.45
C ASP A 346 -13.04 -7.46 -4.44
N LYS A 347 -12.22 -8.41 -4.90
CA LYS A 347 -11.28 -9.18 -4.05
C LYS A 347 -11.88 -9.81 -2.78
N GLN A 348 -13.14 -10.24 -2.81
CA GLN A 348 -13.89 -10.76 -1.65
C GLN A 348 -14.18 -9.72 -0.53
N GLU A 349 -14.25 -8.43 -0.85
CA GLU A 349 -14.69 -7.37 0.07
C GLU A 349 -16.10 -6.82 -0.23
N PHE A 350 -16.74 -6.29 0.80
CA PHE A 350 -18.03 -5.60 0.72
C PHE A 350 -18.12 -4.44 1.73
N ILE A 351 -18.98 -3.45 1.48
CA ILE A 351 -19.32 -2.39 2.44
C ILE A 351 -20.71 -2.63 3.02
N TYR A 352 -20.83 -2.52 4.34
CA TYR A 352 -22.10 -2.60 5.07
C TYR A 352 -22.08 -1.66 6.28
N VAL A 353 -23.21 -1.56 6.99
CA VAL A 353 -23.29 -0.80 8.25
C VAL A 353 -23.09 -1.72 9.45
N SER A 354 -21.97 -1.54 10.15
CA SER A 354 -21.74 -2.14 11.47
C SER A 354 -22.36 -1.29 12.57
N SER A 355 -22.39 -1.76 13.83
CA SER A 355 -22.77 -0.92 14.98
C SER A 355 -21.87 0.32 15.18
N LYS A 356 -20.67 0.32 14.59
CA LYS A 356 -19.73 1.46 14.56
C LYS A 356 -19.87 2.33 13.29
N GLY A 357 -20.93 2.13 12.49
CA GLY A 357 -21.16 2.82 11.23
C GLY A 357 -20.72 2.04 9.99
N VAL A 358 -20.78 2.71 8.84
CA VAL A 358 -20.46 2.16 7.51
C VAL A 358 -18.97 1.81 7.42
N LYS A 359 -18.65 0.56 7.04
CA LYS A 359 -17.27 0.09 6.86
C LYS A 359 -17.14 -1.05 5.83
N THR A 360 -15.93 -1.22 5.31
CA THR A 360 -15.53 -2.41 4.54
C THR A 360 -15.40 -3.65 5.43
N GLN A 361 -15.55 -4.83 4.84
CA GLN A 361 -15.25 -6.12 5.45
C GLN A 361 -14.94 -7.17 4.38
N SER A 362 -14.06 -8.12 4.71
CA SER A 362 -13.79 -9.29 3.86
C SER A 362 -14.75 -10.45 4.14
N LEU A 363 -15.39 -10.95 3.07
CA LEU A 363 -16.20 -12.18 3.05
C LEU A 363 -15.42 -13.42 3.53
N SER A 364 -14.09 -13.42 3.34
CA SER A 364 -13.20 -14.53 3.67
C SER A 364 -13.09 -14.79 5.18
N THR A 365 -13.42 -13.79 6.01
CA THR A 365 -13.36 -13.92 7.47
C THR A 365 -14.43 -14.89 7.99
N ALA A 366 -14.06 -15.73 8.97
CA ALA A 366 -14.83 -16.93 9.34
C ALA A 366 -16.33 -16.68 9.62
N TYR A 367 -16.68 -15.60 10.34
CA TYR A 367 -18.07 -15.23 10.59
C TYR A 367 -18.84 -14.95 9.29
N TRP A 368 -18.27 -14.16 8.38
CA TRP A 368 -18.94 -13.69 7.16
C TRP A 368 -18.99 -14.78 6.09
N LYS A 369 -17.98 -15.66 6.05
CA LYS A 369 -17.99 -16.90 5.26
C LYS A 369 -19.09 -17.84 5.72
N ASN A 370 -19.20 -18.10 7.03
CA ASN A 370 -20.14 -19.08 7.58
C ASN A 370 -21.60 -18.57 7.63
N SER A 371 -21.82 -17.25 7.62
CA SER A 371 -23.16 -16.64 7.61
C SER A 371 -23.68 -16.29 6.22
N TYR A 372 -22.88 -16.45 5.15
CA TYR A 372 -23.27 -16.08 3.78
C TYR A 372 -24.58 -16.76 3.34
N ALA A 373 -25.52 -15.94 2.87
CA ALA A 373 -26.85 -16.39 2.42
C ALA A 373 -26.93 -16.54 0.90
N GLY A 374 -26.25 -15.67 0.17
CA GLY A 374 -26.34 -15.53 -1.28
C GLY A 374 -26.09 -14.08 -1.71
N ALA A 375 -26.25 -13.80 -3.00
CA ALA A 375 -26.11 -12.46 -3.55
C ALA A 375 -27.09 -12.19 -4.70
N LYS A 376 -27.40 -10.90 -4.89
CA LYS A 376 -28.32 -10.40 -5.92
C LYS A 376 -27.69 -9.31 -6.77
N ARG A 377 -27.84 -9.42 -8.09
CA ARG A 377 -27.48 -8.37 -9.05
C ARG A 377 -28.72 -7.59 -9.45
N ILE A 378 -28.69 -6.29 -9.16
CA ILE A 378 -29.81 -5.36 -9.40
C ILE A 378 -29.72 -4.68 -10.78
N ILE A 379 -28.49 -4.47 -11.29
CA ILE A 379 -28.25 -3.89 -12.61
C ILE A 379 -28.17 -5.02 -13.64
N LYS A 380 -28.95 -4.92 -14.72
CA LYS A 380 -28.84 -5.79 -15.90
C LYS A 380 -27.68 -5.34 -16.79
#